data_AF-A0A1P9WX13-F1
#
_entry.id   AF-A0A1P9WX13-F1
#
_cell.length_a   1.000
_cell.length_b   1.000
_cell.length_c   1.000
_cell.angle_alpha   90.00
_cell.angle_beta   90.00
_cell.angle_gamma   90.00
#
_symmetry.space_group_name_H-M   'P 1'
#
loop_
_entity.id
_entity.type
_entity.pdbx_description
1 polymer ?
#
loop_
_entity_poly.entity_id
_entity_poly.type
_entity_poly.pdbx_seq_one_letter_code
_entity_poly.pdbx_strand_id
1 'polypeptide(L)'
;MELQLGLEIISSYKRLSYTLWYALAEFVDNSTQAYYNNRELLDAIFEKNGQELIVKINYDSTYPDGLITVSDNSIGMTYEELQNSVIIGRPPIITSGRSKYGLGMKTASFWLGNFWSIRTKKLGETEEHFVEVNAEKIANGDKALYYTVKKDLPTEEHYTIIQIQKLNQKFYGRTIDKTKRYLRSMYRKDIDKGILSLFWSEEKLTWSSQELFNRLIKQEGEPLIRNIDFSVDDKRVTGWAGVLAKGSRADAGFSIIQADRVIKGWPSSYRPETLFGPQEGGSNDLVNQRLVGELYLDGFDVSHTKDEVLFKGDEQELLEAKLQEQCGDLRALALRPKNSNRNVDERQPSNVDFKVAIQTVEEELSSTYVETFLNTFEIPDEEVIKGANEIVIKSVEKRTEPTFDIMIGGLRVKLYIDENMSPYEPYVLIQSTAYLDKVIVILNRSHPYWSQLSGVSEIVQFIRQCAYDGVAEWKAYSVTHKFDPDTIKLIKDNLLRLSYKVD
;
A
#
# COMPACT_ATOMS: atom_id res chain seq x y z
N MET A 1 28.02 -41.21 4.53
CA MET A 1 27.66 -40.29 3.43
C MET A 1 27.32 -38.97 4.09
N GLU A 2 28.01 -37.89 3.72
CA GLU A 2 27.82 -36.55 4.30
C GLU A 2 27.49 -35.56 3.19
N LEU A 3 26.59 -34.61 3.47
CA LEU A 3 26.29 -33.51 2.56
C LEU A 3 27.49 -32.55 2.55
N GLN A 4 28.10 -32.34 1.39
CA GLN A 4 29.18 -31.39 1.20
C GLN A 4 28.72 -30.28 0.24
N LEU A 5 28.93 -29.02 0.64
CA LEU A 5 28.74 -27.87 -0.22
C LEU A 5 30.09 -27.52 -0.84
N GLY A 6 30.20 -27.65 -2.17
CA GLY A 6 31.40 -27.23 -2.89
C GLY A 6 31.44 -25.73 -3.14
N LEU A 7 32.63 -25.22 -3.50
CA LEU A 7 32.87 -23.80 -3.72
C LEU A 7 32.16 -23.26 -4.98
N GLU A 8 31.79 -24.15 -5.89
CA GLU A 8 31.01 -23.85 -7.09
C GLU A 8 29.64 -23.21 -6.79
N ILE A 9 29.15 -23.33 -5.55
CA ILE A 9 27.91 -22.67 -5.11
C ILE A 9 27.99 -21.14 -5.25
N ILE A 10 29.19 -20.54 -5.15
CA ILE A 10 29.39 -19.10 -5.33
C ILE A 10 28.92 -18.63 -6.71
N SER A 11 29.17 -19.44 -7.75
CA SER A 11 28.72 -19.17 -9.11
C SER A 11 27.19 -19.14 -9.24
N SER A 12 26.47 -19.74 -8.29
CA SER A 12 25.00 -19.71 -8.26
C SER A 12 24.43 -18.41 -7.70
N TYR A 13 25.19 -17.64 -6.90
CA TYR A 13 24.71 -16.39 -6.31
C TYR A 13 24.40 -15.31 -7.34
N LYS A 14 25.03 -15.35 -8.52
CA LYS A 14 24.70 -14.50 -9.67
C LYS A 14 23.26 -14.69 -10.16
N ARG A 15 22.66 -15.85 -9.91
CA ARG A 15 21.30 -16.21 -10.37
C ARG A 15 20.23 -15.93 -9.33
N LEU A 16 20.59 -15.37 -8.17
CA LEU A 16 19.60 -14.99 -7.17
C LEU A 16 18.73 -13.86 -7.70
N SER A 17 17.46 -13.88 -7.30
CA SER A 17 16.46 -12.88 -7.67
C SER A 17 16.64 -11.58 -6.86
N TYR A 18 17.82 -10.99 -6.91
CA TYR A 18 18.08 -9.65 -6.37
C TYR A 18 17.64 -8.57 -7.35
N THR A 19 17.27 -7.43 -6.78
CA THR A 19 17.27 -6.15 -7.48
C THR A 19 18.46 -5.33 -7.02
N LEU A 20 18.86 -4.32 -7.81
CA LEU A 20 20.01 -3.48 -7.48
C LEU A 20 19.87 -2.81 -6.10
N TRP A 21 18.69 -2.28 -5.77
CA TRP A 21 18.47 -1.62 -4.48
C TRP A 21 18.51 -2.58 -3.29
N TYR A 22 18.00 -3.81 -3.41
CA TYR A 22 18.09 -4.79 -2.32
C TYR A 22 19.53 -5.31 -2.15
N ALA A 23 20.27 -5.51 -3.25
CA ALA A 23 21.68 -5.87 -3.16
C ALA A 23 22.50 -4.76 -2.50
N LEU A 24 22.30 -3.50 -2.90
CA LEU A 24 22.99 -2.37 -2.30
C LEU A 24 22.57 -2.11 -0.85
N ALA A 25 21.31 -2.41 -0.50
CA ALA A 25 20.82 -2.29 0.85
C ALA A 25 21.61 -3.16 1.83
N GLU A 26 22.09 -4.34 1.44
CA GLU A 26 22.90 -5.18 2.35
C GLU A 26 24.16 -4.48 2.87
N PHE A 27 24.77 -3.58 2.09
CA PHE A 27 25.93 -2.81 2.55
C PHE A 27 25.55 -1.67 3.50
N VAL A 28 24.43 -0.99 3.22
CA VAL A 28 23.91 0.07 4.10
C VAL A 28 23.37 -0.51 5.41
N ASP A 29 22.73 -1.69 5.37
CA ASP A 29 22.32 -2.47 6.53
C ASP A 29 23.54 -2.77 7.42
N ASN A 30 24.66 -3.21 6.85
CA ASN A 30 25.89 -3.46 7.63
C ASN A 30 26.47 -2.17 8.22
N SER A 31 26.51 -1.09 7.45
CA SER A 31 27.05 0.21 7.90
C SER A 31 26.24 0.75 9.09
N THR A 32 24.92 0.72 8.98
CA THR A 32 23.99 1.19 10.01
C THR A 32 23.95 0.25 11.21
N GLN A 33 24.02 -1.07 11.00
CA GLN A 33 24.13 -2.03 12.12
C GLN A 33 25.44 -1.84 12.89
N ALA A 34 26.56 -1.66 12.18
CA ALA A 34 27.84 -1.37 12.82
C ALA A 34 27.79 -0.08 13.65
N TYR A 35 27.06 0.93 13.17
CA TYR A 35 26.81 2.16 13.92
C TYR A 35 25.96 1.88 15.17
N TYR A 36 24.81 1.21 15.02
CA TYR A 36 23.92 0.92 16.15
C TYR A 36 24.60 0.08 17.25
N ASN A 37 25.47 -0.85 16.88
CA ASN A 37 26.26 -1.65 17.82
C ASN A 37 27.29 -0.82 18.60
N ASN A 38 27.68 0.35 18.10
CA ASN A 38 28.74 1.21 18.67
C ASN A 38 28.25 2.65 18.87
N ARG A 39 26.93 2.83 19.02
CA ARG A 39 26.27 4.13 18.92
C ARG A 39 26.82 5.14 19.91
N GLU A 40 26.96 4.77 21.18
CA GLU A 40 27.44 5.67 22.23
C GLU A 40 28.82 6.28 21.90
N LEU A 41 29.73 5.45 21.38
CA LEU A 41 31.08 5.87 21.01
C LEU A 41 31.07 6.75 19.76
N LEU A 42 30.31 6.35 18.73
CA LEU A 42 30.26 7.07 17.45
C LEU A 42 29.51 8.40 17.59
N ASP A 43 28.43 8.46 18.38
CA ASP A 43 27.68 9.70 18.64
C ASP A 43 28.59 10.76 19.28
N ALA A 44 29.43 10.38 20.25
CA ALA A 44 30.38 11.30 20.88
C ALA A 44 31.43 11.87 19.89
N ILE A 45 31.89 11.05 18.94
CA ILE A 45 32.88 11.45 17.93
C ILE A 45 32.23 12.33 16.86
N PHE A 46 31.05 11.93 16.40
CA PHE A 46 30.28 12.66 15.40
C PHE A 46 29.84 14.02 15.92
N GLU A 47 29.41 14.13 17.18
CA GLU A 47 29.10 15.41 17.82
C GLU A 47 30.33 16.32 17.88
N LYS A 48 31.49 15.80 18.29
CA LYS A 48 32.75 16.56 18.33
C LYS A 48 33.19 17.08 16.96
N ASN A 49 32.94 16.31 15.91
CA ASN A 49 33.38 16.61 14.55
C ASN A 49 32.31 17.33 13.70
N GLY A 50 31.10 17.53 14.23
CA GLY A 50 29.96 18.05 13.47
C GLY A 50 29.56 17.15 12.30
N GLN A 51 29.63 15.84 12.51
CA GLN A 51 29.34 14.80 11.52
C GLN A 51 28.12 13.98 11.91
N GLU A 52 27.70 13.11 11.01
CA GLU A 52 26.69 12.07 11.22
C GLU A 52 27.22 10.78 10.57
N LEU A 53 26.48 9.66 10.68
CA LEU A 53 26.84 8.47 9.90
C LEU A 53 26.63 8.78 8.42
N ILE A 54 27.70 8.69 7.65
CA ILE A 54 27.71 8.92 6.21
C ILE A 54 27.95 7.57 5.53
N VAL A 55 27.05 7.22 4.60
CA VAL A 55 27.24 6.09 3.69
C VAL A 55 27.17 6.62 2.27
N LYS A 56 28.18 6.33 1.44
CA LYS A 56 28.26 6.75 0.05
C LYS A 56 28.27 5.55 -0.88
N ILE A 57 27.39 5.56 -1.87
CA ILE A 57 27.34 4.56 -2.93
C ILE A 57 27.70 5.24 -4.24
N ASN A 58 28.82 4.88 -4.86
CA ASN A 58 29.23 5.38 -6.16
C ASN A 58 29.17 4.28 -7.21
N TYR A 59 28.51 4.55 -8.34
CA TYR A 59 28.51 3.67 -9.51
C TYR A 59 29.22 4.38 -10.67
N ASP A 60 30.36 3.85 -11.07
CA ASP A 60 31.14 4.32 -12.20
C ASP A 60 30.99 3.34 -13.38
N SER A 61 30.17 3.74 -14.35
CA SER A 61 29.97 2.98 -15.59
C SER A 61 31.09 3.15 -16.61
N THR A 62 32.02 4.09 -16.39
CA THR A 62 33.15 4.36 -17.27
C THR A 62 34.36 3.48 -16.94
N TYR A 63 34.43 2.99 -15.70
CA TYR A 63 35.40 1.98 -15.30
C TYR A 63 35.24 0.69 -16.13
N PRO A 64 36.34 0.01 -16.54
CA PRO A 64 36.25 -1.24 -17.28
C PRO A 64 35.37 -2.28 -16.57
N ASP A 65 34.35 -2.78 -17.27
CA ASP A 65 33.32 -3.69 -16.75
C ASP A 65 32.53 -3.16 -15.53
N GLY A 66 32.56 -1.85 -15.30
CA GLY A 66 31.86 -1.15 -14.23
C GLY A 66 32.50 -1.30 -12.85
N LEU A 67 32.30 -0.29 -12.01
CA LEU A 67 32.73 -0.26 -10.61
C LEU A 67 31.60 0.25 -9.73
N ILE A 68 31.31 -0.46 -8.65
CA ILE A 68 30.53 0.05 -7.52
C ILE A 68 31.46 0.20 -6.32
N THR A 69 31.43 1.36 -5.67
CA THR A 69 32.11 1.59 -4.40
C THR A 69 31.06 1.95 -3.35
N VAL A 70 31.03 1.22 -2.24
CA VAL A 70 30.25 1.58 -1.05
C VAL A 70 31.23 1.92 0.06
N SER A 71 31.13 3.11 0.64
CA SER A 71 31.95 3.50 1.78
C SER A 71 31.12 4.07 2.91
N ASP A 72 31.59 3.86 4.14
CA ASP A 72 31.00 4.40 5.35
C ASP A 72 32.08 4.92 6.32
N ASN A 73 31.68 5.86 7.18
CA ASN A 73 32.47 6.33 8.33
C ASN A 73 32.00 5.70 9.66
N SER A 74 31.48 4.47 9.63
CA SER A 74 31.11 3.73 10.84
C SER A 74 32.36 3.23 11.57
N ILE A 75 32.21 2.30 12.51
CA ILE A 75 33.29 1.89 13.42
C ILE A 75 34.49 1.20 12.75
N GLY A 76 34.33 0.62 11.55
CA GLY A 76 35.32 -0.23 10.89
C GLY A 76 35.39 -1.65 11.46
N MET A 77 36.36 -2.46 11.01
CA MET A 77 36.54 -3.84 11.47
C MET A 77 37.99 -4.12 11.86
N THR A 78 38.16 -4.89 12.93
CA THR A 78 39.42 -5.56 13.27
C THR A 78 39.76 -6.64 12.24
N TYR A 79 40.99 -7.17 12.29
CA TYR A 79 41.37 -8.35 11.52
C TYR A 79 40.41 -9.54 11.73
N GLU A 80 40.03 -9.84 12.97
CA GLU A 80 39.15 -10.98 13.28
C GLU A 80 37.73 -10.76 12.75
N GLU A 81 37.19 -9.56 12.86
CA GLU A 81 35.89 -9.20 12.29
C GLU A 81 35.92 -9.28 10.76
N LEU A 82 36.99 -8.79 10.12
CA LEU A 82 37.19 -8.90 8.67
C LEU A 82 37.29 -10.37 8.23
N GLN A 83 38.09 -11.18 8.93
CA GLN A 83 38.22 -12.62 8.66
C GLN A 83 36.87 -13.33 8.78
N ASN A 84 36.07 -12.99 9.79
CA ASN A 84 34.73 -13.55 9.95
C ASN A 84 33.76 -13.08 8.85
N SER A 85 33.92 -11.83 8.38
CA SER A 85 33.03 -11.24 7.36
C SER A 85 33.06 -11.96 6.01
N VAL A 86 34.20 -12.57 5.66
CA VAL A 86 34.43 -13.30 4.40
C VAL A 86 34.05 -14.79 4.47
N ILE A 87 33.72 -15.31 5.66
CA ILE A 87 33.22 -16.68 5.83
C ILE A 87 31.75 -16.74 5.38
N ILE A 88 31.44 -17.65 4.45
CA ILE A 88 30.08 -17.86 3.96
C ILE A 88 29.26 -18.64 4.99
N GLY A 89 28.04 -18.19 5.26
CA GLY A 89 27.07 -18.90 6.12
C GLY A 89 27.33 -18.76 7.62
N ARG A 90 28.31 -17.95 8.03
CA ARG A 90 28.52 -17.62 9.45
C ARG A 90 27.69 -16.38 9.81
N PRO A 91 26.70 -16.48 10.72
CA PRO A 91 25.94 -15.33 11.19
C PRO A 91 26.86 -14.33 11.92
N PRO A 92 26.51 -13.03 11.95
CA PRO A 92 27.23 -12.05 12.76
C PRO A 92 27.10 -12.39 14.25
N ILE A 93 28.01 -11.86 15.07
CA ILE A 93 28.00 -12.05 16.53
C ILE A 93 26.69 -11.53 17.13
N ILE A 94 26.23 -10.37 16.63
CA ILE A 94 24.95 -9.76 17.01
C ILE A 94 23.97 -9.99 15.88
N THR A 95 22.99 -10.86 16.12
CA THR A 95 21.92 -11.19 15.15
C THR A 95 20.63 -10.41 15.40
N SER A 96 20.59 -9.55 16.43
CA SER A 96 19.50 -8.61 16.65
C SER A 96 19.63 -7.41 15.73
N GLY A 97 18.56 -7.06 15.01
CA GLY A 97 18.52 -5.88 14.12
C GLY A 97 18.51 -6.24 12.63
N ARG A 98 19.27 -5.49 11.83
CA ARG A 98 19.24 -5.51 10.36
C ARG A 98 20.08 -6.62 9.73
N SER A 99 21.04 -7.17 10.47
CA SER A 99 21.94 -8.23 9.98
C SER A 99 21.72 -9.54 10.76
N LYS A 100 20.83 -10.41 10.26
CA LYS A 100 20.44 -11.67 10.94
C LYS A 100 21.18 -12.92 10.44
N TYR A 101 21.39 -13.03 9.12
CA TYR A 101 21.68 -14.33 8.48
C TYR A 101 23.14 -14.54 8.03
N GLY A 102 24.01 -13.54 8.15
CA GLY A 102 25.45 -13.68 7.83
C GLY A 102 25.80 -13.84 6.34
N LEU A 103 24.81 -13.84 5.44
CA LEU A 103 24.99 -14.06 4.01
C LEU A 103 24.96 -12.77 3.17
N GLY A 104 24.12 -11.80 3.57
CA GLY A 104 23.74 -10.62 2.78
C GLY A 104 24.85 -9.97 1.96
N MET A 105 25.89 -9.43 2.61
CA MET A 105 27.01 -8.77 1.93
C MET A 105 27.69 -9.64 0.88
N LYS A 106 28.02 -10.89 1.22
CA LYS A 106 28.78 -11.77 0.31
C LYS A 106 27.92 -12.08 -0.90
N THR A 107 26.67 -12.44 -0.65
CA THR A 107 25.71 -12.77 -1.69
C THR A 107 25.46 -11.57 -2.61
N ALA A 108 25.29 -10.36 -2.05
CA ALA A 108 25.16 -9.12 -2.80
C ALA A 108 26.42 -8.81 -3.62
N SER A 109 27.61 -8.97 -3.04
CA SER A 109 28.89 -8.77 -3.75
C SER A 109 29.04 -9.71 -4.94
N PHE A 110 28.78 -11.01 -4.75
CA PHE A 110 28.85 -12.00 -5.84
C PHE A 110 27.76 -11.82 -6.90
N TRP A 111 26.57 -11.33 -6.50
CA TRP A 111 25.51 -10.99 -7.43
C TRP A 111 25.88 -9.76 -8.27
N LEU A 112 26.48 -8.73 -7.65
CA LEU A 112 26.89 -7.50 -8.32
C LEU A 112 28.09 -7.70 -9.25
N GLY A 113 29.14 -8.40 -8.82
CA GLY A 113 30.37 -8.53 -9.60
C GLY A 113 31.22 -9.76 -9.27
N ASN A 114 32.18 -10.02 -10.16
CA ASN A 114 33.08 -11.17 -10.08
C ASN A 114 34.30 -10.93 -9.19
N PHE A 115 34.62 -9.67 -8.92
CA PHE A 115 35.77 -9.27 -8.15
C PHE A 115 35.33 -8.21 -7.15
N TRP A 116 35.66 -8.40 -5.88
CA TRP A 116 35.38 -7.38 -4.89
C TRP A 116 36.46 -7.34 -3.83
N SER A 117 36.60 -6.20 -3.18
CA SER A 117 37.56 -5.99 -2.10
C SER A 117 36.91 -5.27 -0.93
N ILE A 118 37.47 -5.49 0.26
CA ILE A 118 37.14 -4.75 1.46
C ILE A 118 38.42 -4.09 1.96
N ARG A 119 38.34 -2.79 2.21
CA ARG A 119 39.34 -2.00 2.94
C ARG A 119 38.66 -1.46 4.19
N THR A 120 39.24 -1.68 5.35
CA THR A 120 38.61 -1.26 6.61
C THR A 120 39.65 -0.94 7.66
N LYS A 121 39.34 0.05 8.49
CA LYS A 121 40.15 0.47 9.62
C LYS A 121 39.23 0.71 10.81
N LYS A 122 39.48 0.03 11.92
CA LYS A 122 38.69 0.22 13.13
C LYS A 122 39.13 1.47 13.88
N LEU A 123 38.16 2.18 14.43
CA LEU A 123 38.42 3.28 15.37
C LEU A 123 39.27 2.78 16.55
N GLY A 124 40.29 3.56 16.91
CA GLY A 124 41.23 3.24 17.98
C GLY A 124 42.39 2.35 17.58
N GLU A 125 42.34 1.70 16.41
CA GLU A 125 43.44 0.86 15.90
C GLU A 125 44.37 1.65 14.96
N THR A 126 45.60 1.16 14.75
CA THR A 126 46.60 1.79 13.85
C THR A 126 46.79 1.01 12.55
N GLU A 127 46.05 -0.07 12.36
CA GLU A 127 46.15 -0.96 11.20
C GLU A 127 44.90 -0.82 10.31
N GLU A 128 45.11 -0.63 9.01
CA GLU A 128 44.08 -0.81 7.98
C GLU A 128 44.27 -2.17 7.33
N HIS A 129 43.18 -2.92 7.25
CA HIS A 129 43.14 -4.24 6.64
C HIS A 129 42.53 -4.17 5.24
N PHE A 130 43.11 -4.92 4.32
CA PHE A 130 42.62 -5.04 2.95
C PHE A 130 42.54 -6.51 2.55
N VAL A 131 41.42 -6.91 1.94
CA VAL A 131 41.23 -8.25 1.38
C VAL A 131 40.59 -8.18 0.01
N GLU A 132 41.04 -9.03 -0.92
CA GLU A 132 40.44 -9.21 -2.23
C GLU A 132 39.81 -10.60 -2.37
N VAL A 133 38.65 -10.62 -3.02
CA VAL A 133 37.86 -11.82 -3.28
C VAL A 133 37.57 -11.89 -4.76
N ASN A 134 37.99 -13.00 -5.37
CA ASN A 134 37.75 -13.30 -6.78
C ASN A 134 36.86 -14.53 -6.88
N ALA A 135 35.62 -14.34 -7.33
CA ALA A 135 34.61 -15.39 -7.39
C ALA A 135 35.04 -16.57 -8.27
N GLU A 136 35.68 -16.30 -9.41
CA GLU A 136 36.11 -17.33 -10.36
C GLU A 136 37.27 -18.16 -9.81
N LYS A 137 38.24 -17.54 -9.13
CA LYS A 137 39.33 -18.27 -8.47
C LYS A 137 38.77 -19.22 -7.40
N ILE A 138 37.86 -18.73 -6.56
CA ILE A 138 37.29 -19.53 -5.47
C ILE A 138 36.43 -20.66 -6.02
N ALA A 139 35.57 -20.39 -7.02
CA ALA A 139 34.76 -21.42 -7.67
C ALA A 139 35.62 -22.54 -8.30
N ASN A 140 36.84 -22.22 -8.74
CA ASN A 140 37.80 -23.17 -9.31
C ASN A 140 38.68 -23.88 -8.24
N GLY A 141 38.41 -23.69 -6.95
CA GLY A 141 39.12 -24.39 -5.87
C GLY A 141 40.17 -23.56 -5.11
N ASP A 142 40.50 -22.35 -5.57
CA ASP A 142 41.48 -21.49 -4.92
C ASP A 142 40.86 -20.70 -3.77
N LYS A 143 41.06 -21.19 -2.55
CA LYS A 143 40.51 -20.60 -1.32
C LYS A 143 41.37 -19.46 -0.77
N ALA A 144 42.56 -19.21 -1.30
CA ALA A 144 43.46 -18.21 -0.77
C ALA A 144 43.00 -16.80 -1.19
N LEU A 145 42.67 -15.97 -0.21
CA LEU A 145 42.37 -14.57 -0.44
C LEU A 145 43.65 -13.74 -0.35
N TYR A 146 43.81 -12.77 -1.25
CA TYR A 146 44.88 -11.79 -1.13
C TYR A 146 44.56 -10.86 0.03
N TYR A 147 45.51 -10.70 0.96
CA TYR A 147 45.36 -9.90 2.17
C TYR A 147 46.60 -9.03 2.38
N THR A 148 46.41 -7.76 2.72
CA THR A 148 47.48 -6.85 3.14
C THR A 148 47.05 -6.03 4.36
N VAL A 149 48.05 -5.54 5.09
CA VAL A 149 47.87 -4.63 6.22
C VAL A 149 48.74 -3.39 6.00
N LYS A 150 48.14 -2.22 6.20
CA LYS A 150 48.86 -0.95 6.27
C LYS A 150 48.91 -0.52 7.73
N LYS A 151 50.10 -0.27 8.25
CA LYS A 151 50.34 0.09 9.66
C LYS A 151 50.55 1.60 9.82
N ASP A 152 50.67 2.02 11.08
CA ASP A 152 51.02 3.38 11.49
C ASP A 152 50.03 4.45 11.01
N LEU A 153 48.74 4.11 10.98
CA LEU A 153 47.66 5.05 10.68
C LEU A 153 47.11 5.72 11.94
N PRO A 154 46.58 6.95 11.85
CA PRO A 154 46.00 7.65 13.00
C PRO A 154 44.84 6.88 13.64
N THR A 155 44.81 6.80 14.98
CA THR A 155 43.77 6.07 15.73
C THR A 155 42.36 6.64 15.55
N GLU A 156 42.27 7.93 15.21
CA GLU A 156 41.01 8.66 14.99
C GLU A 156 40.39 8.37 13.61
N GLU A 157 41.14 7.80 12.66
CA GLU A 157 40.59 7.42 11.35
C GLU A 157 39.82 6.10 11.45
N HIS A 158 38.61 6.03 10.90
CA HIS A 158 37.82 4.81 10.86
C HIS A 158 36.87 4.81 9.67
N TYR A 159 36.74 3.65 9.02
CA TYR A 159 35.91 3.50 7.83
C TYR A 159 35.83 2.05 7.39
N THR A 160 34.86 1.77 6.52
CA THR A 160 34.88 0.61 5.63
C THR A 160 34.60 1.05 4.20
N ILE A 161 35.34 0.48 3.25
CA ILE A 161 35.20 0.72 1.81
C ILE A 161 35.14 -0.64 1.13
N ILE A 162 34.05 -0.88 0.41
CA ILE A 162 33.82 -2.08 -0.38
C ILE A 162 33.80 -1.67 -1.84
N GLN A 163 34.67 -2.28 -2.65
CA GLN A 163 34.71 -2.06 -4.08
C GLN A 163 34.31 -3.33 -4.81
N ILE A 164 33.42 -3.22 -5.79
CA ILE A 164 32.92 -4.34 -6.59
C ILE A 164 33.17 -4.00 -8.06
N GLN A 165 33.97 -4.83 -8.71
CA GLN A 165 34.44 -4.69 -10.08
C GLN A 165 33.99 -5.88 -10.91
N LYS A 166 34.15 -5.77 -12.24
CA LYS A 166 33.71 -6.80 -13.19
C LYS A 166 32.23 -7.12 -12.95
N LEU A 167 31.41 -6.07 -13.02
CA LEU A 167 29.99 -6.17 -12.69
C LEU A 167 29.31 -7.15 -13.64
N ASN A 168 28.46 -8.00 -13.09
CA ASN A 168 27.70 -8.98 -13.87
C ASN A 168 26.61 -8.30 -14.72
N GLN A 169 26.24 -7.06 -14.39
CA GLN A 169 25.17 -6.29 -15.02
C GLN A 169 25.58 -4.82 -15.16
N LYS A 170 25.18 -4.18 -16.26
CA LYS A 170 25.26 -2.72 -16.41
C LYS A 170 23.94 -2.09 -16.00
N PHE A 171 24.02 -0.97 -15.29
CA PHE A 171 22.85 -0.23 -14.83
C PHE A 171 22.70 1.08 -15.59
N TYR A 172 21.46 1.40 -15.96
CA TYR A 172 21.07 2.58 -16.74
C TYR A 172 20.22 3.53 -15.91
N GLY A 173 20.04 4.77 -16.40
CA GLY A 173 19.38 5.87 -15.67
C GLY A 173 18.08 5.49 -14.95
N ARG A 174 17.13 4.83 -15.61
CA ARG A 174 15.85 4.43 -14.96
C ARG A 174 16.04 3.47 -13.77
N THR A 175 16.97 2.52 -13.89
CA THR A 175 17.30 1.58 -12.80
C THR A 175 17.99 2.30 -11.66
N ILE A 176 18.85 3.27 -11.97
CA ILE A 176 19.52 4.13 -10.99
C ILE A 176 18.49 4.99 -10.24
N ASP A 177 17.56 5.64 -10.95
CA ASP A 177 16.50 6.46 -10.33
C ASP A 177 15.57 5.63 -9.47
N LYS A 178 15.24 4.41 -9.91
CA LYS A 178 14.50 3.45 -9.08
C LYS A 178 15.31 3.09 -7.84
N THR A 179 16.61 2.83 -7.99
CA THR A 179 17.49 2.49 -6.87
C THR A 179 17.55 3.59 -5.82
N LYS A 180 17.76 4.85 -6.23
CA LYS A 180 17.73 6.01 -5.33
C LYS A 180 16.40 6.12 -4.57
N ARG A 181 15.26 5.94 -5.26
CA ARG A 181 13.93 5.97 -4.64
C ARG A 181 13.72 4.87 -3.60
N TYR A 182 14.18 3.66 -3.87
CA TYR A 182 14.05 2.55 -2.92
C TYR A 182 14.99 2.73 -1.74
N LEU A 183 16.26 3.08 -1.96
CA LEU A 183 17.24 3.29 -0.89
C LEU A 183 16.80 4.39 0.09
N ARG A 184 16.37 5.56 -0.42
CA ARG A 184 15.87 6.63 0.45
C ARG A 184 14.64 6.22 1.25
N SER A 185 13.80 5.33 0.70
CA SER A 185 12.60 4.82 1.37
C SER A 185 12.97 3.79 2.44
N MET A 186 13.88 2.87 2.14
CA MET A 186 14.37 1.83 3.05
C MET A 186 14.91 2.40 4.35
N TYR A 187 15.73 3.44 4.23
CA TYR A 187 16.45 4.06 5.34
C TYR A 187 15.81 5.38 5.79
N ARG A 188 14.57 5.65 5.39
CA ARG A 188 13.90 6.92 5.69
C ARG A 188 13.84 7.26 7.16
N LYS A 189 13.74 6.25 8.05
CA LYS A 189 13.70 6.48 9.50
C LYS A 189 15.03 6.99 10.03
N ASP A 190 16.15 6.48 9.54
CA ASP A 190 17.47 6.99 9.93
C ASP A 190 17.74 8.36 9.32
N ILE A 191 17.34 8.57 8.07
CA ILE A 191 17.51 9.84 7.35
C ILE A 191 16.70 10.96 8.02
N ASP A 192 15.41 10.71 8.32
CA ASP A 192 14.50 11.67 8.94
C ASP A 192 14.90 12.00 10.39
N LYS A 193 15.51 11.05 11.11
CA LYS A 193 16.10 11.26 12.44
C LYS A 193 17.46 11.98 12.42
N GLY A 194 18.04 12.26 11.25
CA GLY A 194 19.39 12.83 11.13
C GLY A 194 20.49 11.88 11.62
N ILE A 195 20.23 10.58 11.64
CA ILE A 195 21.22 9.55 12.00
C ILE A 195 22.09 9.23 10.79
N LEU A 196 21.47 9.10 9.60
CA LEU A 196 22.12 8.66 8.37
C LEU A 196 22.07 9.71 7.26
N SER A 197 23.26 10.05 6.77
CA SER A 197 23.50 10.71 5.49
C SER A 197 23.81 9.67 4.41
N LEU A 198 22.81 9.29 3.63
CA LEU A 198 23.00 8.35 2.51
C LEU A 198 23.20 9.11 1.20
N PHE A 199 24.29 8.84 0.49
CA PHE A 199 24.61 9.46 -0.79
C PHE A 199 24.61 8.45 -1.94
N TRP A 200 24.06 8.86 -3.08
CA TRP A 200 24.32 8.25 -4.38
C TRP A 200 25.27 9.14 -5.18
N SER A 201 26.52 8.73 -5.32
CA SER A 201 27.62 9.58 -5.77
C SER A 201 27.66 10.87 -4.94
N GLU A 202 27.40 12.03 -5.54
CA GLU A 202 27.36 13.33 -4.84
C GLU A 202 25.94 13.73 -4.37
N GLU A 203 24.91 12.98 -4.75
CA GLU A 203 23.52 13.30 -4.42
C GLU A 203 23.13 12.75 -3.03
N LYS A 204 22.84 13.63 -2.07
CA LYS A 204 22.27 13.23 -0.76
C LYS A 204 20.83 12.79 -0.97
N LEU A 205 20.52 11.55 -0.56
CA LEU A 205 19.17 11.01 -0.57
C LEU A 205 18.40 11.54 0.64
N THR A 206 17.30 12.24 0.39
CA THR A 206 16.51 12.90 1.44
C THR A 206 15.11 12.30 1.59
N TRP A 207 14.55 12.47 2.78
CA TRP A 207 13.18 12.11 3.12
C TRP A 207 12.63 13.11 4.16
N SER A 208 11.31 13.33 4.15
CA SER A 208 10.61 14.12 5.17
C SER A 208 9.29 13.46 5.53
N SER A 209 9.18 12.94 6.75
CA SER A 209 7.90 12.39 7.24
C SER A 209 6.85 13.49 7.38
N GLN A 210 7.25 14.72 7.68
CA GLN A 210 6.35 15.87 7.79
C GLN A 210 5.66 16.19 6.46
N GLU A 211 6.37 16.08 5.33
CA GLU A 211 5.76 16.26 4.01
C GLU A 211 4.66 15.23 3.74
N LEU A 212 4.86 13.98 4.17
CA LEU A 212 3.84 12.93 4.09
C LEU A 212 2.63 13.27 4.95
N PHE A 213 2.83 13.64 6.22
CA PHE A 213 1.75 13.98 7.13
C PHE A 213 0.97 15.23 6.69
N ASN A 214 1.64 16.21 6.11
CA ASN A 214 0.99 17.40 5.54
C ASN A 214 0.06 17.08 4.36
N ARG A 215 0.23 15.92 3.70
CA ARG A 215 -0.62 15.46 2.61
C ARG A 215 -1.87 14.70 3.09
N LEU A 216 -1.97 14.36 4.38
CA LEU A 216 -3.13 13.68 4.93
C LEU A 216 -4.36 14.61 4.98
N ILE A 217 -5.56 14.01 4.97
CA ILE A 217 -6.79 14.70 5.34
C ILE A 217 -6.64 15.20 6.77
N LYS A 218 -7.17 16.39 7.03
CA LYS A 218 -7.15 16.99 8.36
C LYS A 218 -8.50 16.85 9.05
N GLN A 219 -8.46 16.60 10.35
CA GLN A 219 -9.60 16.67 11.27
C GLN A 219 -9.25 17.70 12.35
N GLU A 220 -10.13 18.68 12.56
CA GLU A 220 -9.89 19.78 13.52
C GLU A 220 -8.57 20.57 13.29
N GLY A 221 -8.09 20.61 12.05
CA GLY A 221 -6.87 21.32 11.66
C GLY A 221 -5.60 20.46 11.66
N GLU A 222 -5.64 19.28 12.28
CA GLU A 222 -4.52 18.35 12.38
C GLU A 222 -4.64 17.15 11.43
N PRO A 223 -3.53 16.56 10.96
CA PRO A 223 -3.56 15.34 10.16
C PRO A 223 -4.33 14.21 10.86
N LEU A 224 -5.31 13.62 10.16
CA LEU A 224 -6.03 12.45 10.64
C LEU A 224 -5.12 11.23 10.60
N ILE A 225 -4.62 10.86 11.78
CA ILE A 225 -3.74 9.71 11.99
C ILE A 225 -4.40 8.77 12.98
N ARG A 226 -4.52 7.50 12.58
CA ARG A 226 -4.93 6.42 13.47
C ARG A 226 -3.71 5.64 13.91
N ASN A 227 -3.50 5.53 15.21
CA ASN A 227 -2.51 4.61 15.74
C ASN A 227 -3.02 3.17 15.69
N ILE A 228 -2.13 2.26 15.35
CA ILE A 228 -2.36 0.82 15.31
C ILE A 228 -1.53 0.20 16.43
N ASP A 229 -2.16 -0.65 17.23
CA ASP A 229 -1.51 -1.44 18.28
C ASP A 229 -2.35 -2.68 18.58
N PHE A 230 -1.88 -3.85 18.14
CA PHE A 230 -2.49 -5.15 18.42
C PHE A 230 -1.44 -6.27 18.35
N SER A 231 -1.83 -7.50 18.64
CA SER A 231 -0.94 -8.67 18.50
C SER A 231 -1.47 -9.68 17.48
N VAL A 232 -0.58 -10.38 16.78
CA VAL A 232 -0.86 -11.56 15.94
C VAL A 232 0.07 -12.66 16.44
N ASP A 233 -0.48 -13.77 16.94
CA ASP A 233 0.29 -14.89 17.50
C ASP A 233 1.41 -14.46 18.45
N ASP A 234 1.04 -13.68 19.47
CA ASP A 234 1.94 -13.07 20.47
C ASP A 234 2.98 -12.07 19.94
N LYS A 235 2.99 -11.78 18.63
CA LYS A 235 3.83 -10.74 18.00
C LYS A 235 3.06 -9.43 17.97
N ARG A 236 3.61 -8.39 18.61
CA ARG A 236 3.01 -7.06 18.62
C ARG A 236 3.20 -6.38 17.25
N VAL A 237 2.13 -5.83 16.74
CA VAL A 237 2.06 -4.99 15.54
C VAL A 237 1.68 -3.60 15.97
N THR A 238 2.59 -2.64 15.79
CA THR A 238 2.31 -1.22 16.03
C THR A 238 2.37 -0.43 14.73
N GLY A 239 1.84 0.79 14.70
CA GLY A 239 1.96 1.61 13.50
C GLY A 239 0.96 2.73 13.44
N TRP A 240 0.74 3.22 12.23
CA TRP A 240 -0.28 4.22 11.97
C TRP A 240 -0.90 4.07 10.58
N ALA A 241 -2.12 4.54 10.43
CA ALA A 241 -2.84 4.66 9.17
C ALA A 241 -3.42 6.06 9.01
N GLY A 242 -3.57 6.51 7.77
CA GLY A 242 -4.18 7.78 7.42
C GLY A 242 -4.69 7.77 5.99
N VAL A 243 -5.34 8.86 5.59
CA VAL A 243 -5.88 9.03 4.25
C VAL A 243 -5.28 10.28 3.62
N LEU A 244 -4.67 10.15 2.46
CA LEU A 244 -4.15 11.29 1.70
C LEU A 244 -5.30 12.15 1.17
N ALA A 245 -5.16 13.47 1.30
CA ALA A 245 -6.08 14.44 0.69
C ALA A 245 -6.00 14.42 -0.84
N LYS A 246 -4.83 14.07 -1.39
CA LYS A 246 -4.60 13.73 -2.80
C LYS A 246 -3.40 12.77 -2.85
N GLY A 247 -3.56 11.65 -3.53
CA GLY A 247 -2.51 10.67 -3.69
C GLY A 247 -2.58 9.99 -5.05
N SER A 248 -1.63 9.09 -5.26
CA SER A 248 -1.55 8.23 -6.42
C SER A 248 -1.40 6.78 -5.95
N ARG A 249 -1.53 5.82 -6.86
CA ARG A 249 -1.35 4.42 -6.51
C ARG A 249 0.02 4.14 -5.87
N ALA A 250 1.06 4.84 -6.29
CA ALA A 250 2.40 4.72 -5.74
C ALA A 250 2.51 5.28 -4.30
N ASP A 251 1.68 6.26 -3.92
CA ASP A 251 1.70 6.88 -2.58
C ASP A 251 0.94 6.06 -1.53
N ALA A 252 0.00 5.23 -1.96
CA ALA A 252 -0.87 4.45 -1.09
C ALA A 252 -0.25 3.11 -0.65
N GLY A 253 -0.93 2.47 0.30
CA GLY A 253 -0.54 1.21 0.92
C GLY A 253 0.28 1.39 2.20
N PHE A 254 0.50 0.27 2.88
CA PHE A 254 1.27 0.22 4.11
C PHE A 254 2.74 -0.05 3.82
N SER A 255 3.62 0.73 4.45
CA SER A 255 5.03 0.36 4.52
C SER A 255 5.26 -0.51 5.75
N ILE A 256 5.79 -1.70 5.53
CA ILE A 256 6.20 -2.64 6.57
C ILE A 256 7.62 -2.31 7.02
N ILE A 257 7.81 -2.13 8.32
CA ILE A 257 9.06 -1.73 8.96
C ILE A 257 9.44 -2.81 9.98
N GLN A 258 10.73 -3.14 10.04
CA GLN A 258 11.32 -3.96 11.08
C GLN A 258 12.69 -3.37 11.42
N ALA A 259 13.02 -3.23 12.71
CA ALA A 259 14.28 -2.63 13.15
C ALA A 259 14.60 -1.27 12.47
N ASP A 260 13.60 -0.39 12.40
CA ASP A 260 13.65 0.92 11.74
C ASP A 260 14.04 0.90 10.24
N ARG A 261 13.96 -0.27 9.58
CA ARG A 261 14.24 -0.44 8.15
C ARG A 261 12.97 -0.88 7.43
N VAL A 262 12.60 -0.18 6.35
CA VAL A 262 11.42 -0.55 5.56
C VAL A 262 11.70 -1.84 4.78
N ILE A 263 11.00 -2.93 5.10
CA ILE A 263 11.08 -4.23 4.42
C ILE A 263 10.39 -4.16 3.06
N LYS A 264 9.13 -3.72 3.07
CA LYS A 264 8.27 -3.55 1.89
C LYS A 264 7.49 -2.27 2.04
N GLY A 265 7.58 -1.34 1.10
CA GLY A 265 7.00 -0.01 1.27
C GLY A 265 7.14 0.83 0.02
N TRP A 266 6.77 2.12 0.13
CA TRP A 266 6.84 3.07 -0.99
C TRP A 266 8.14 2.91 -1.80
N PRO A 267 8.09 2.81 -3.14
CA PRO A 267 6.90 2.98 -3.99
C PRO A 267 6.06 1.70 -4.20
N SER A 268 6.42 0.57 -3.58
CA SER A 268 5.73 -0.72 -3.71
C SER A 268 5.28 -1.22 -2.34
N SER A 269 4.28 -0.53 -1.80
CA SER A 269 3.72 -0.80 -0.47
C SER A 269 2.93 -2.11 -0.39
N TYR A 270 2.83 -2.65 0.83
CA TYR A 270 1.92 -3.75 1.17
C TYR A 270 0.46 -3.27 1.11
N ARG A 271 -0.42 -4.08 0.54
CA ARG A 271 -1.85 -3.77 0.34
C ARG A 271 -2.68 -4.99 0.75
N PRO A 272 -3.08 -5.10 2.02
CA PRO A 272 -3.94 -6.21 2.45
C PRO A 272 -5.25 -6.19 1.66
N GLU A 273 -5.68 -7.33 1.14
CA GLU A 273 -6.83 -7.41 0.22
C GLU A 273 -8.13 -7.01 0.91
N THR A 274 -8.22 -7.28 2.21
CA THR A 274 -9.36 -6.86 3.06
C THR A 274 -9.61 -5.35 3.00
N LEU A 275 -8.55 -4.54 2.94
CA LEU A 275 -8.66 -3.08 2.87
C LEU A 275 -8.63 -2.54 1.43
N PHE A 276 -7.78 -3.08 0.56
CA PHE A 276 -7.52 -2.53 -0.77
C PHE A 276 -8.28 -3.22 -1.90
N GLY A 277 -9.02 -4.29 -1.60
CA GLY A 277 -9.67 -5.15 -2.59
C GLY A 277 -8.71 -6.14 -3.25
N PRO A 278 -9.23 -7.07 -4.07
CA PRO A 278 -8.43 -8.04 -4.81
C PRO A 278 -7.44 -7.32 -5.74
N GLN A 279 -6.18 -7.76 -5.73
CA GLN A 279 -5.10 -7.05 -6.43
C GLN A 279 -4.97 -7.41 -7.92
N GLU A 280 -5.48 -8.57 -8.36
CA GLU A 280 -5.45 -8.96 -9.78
C GLU A 280 -6.38 -8.06 -10.62
N GLY A 281 -5.82 -7.38 -11.63
CA GLY A 281 -6.56 -6.45 -12.48
C GLY A 281 -6.62 -5.00 -11.97
N GLY A 282 -6.26 -4.76 -10.70
CA GLY A 282 -5.93 -3.45 -10.13
C GLY A 282 -6.94 -2.34 -10.36
N SER A 283 -8.04 -2.31 -9.59
CA SER A 283 -8.88 -1.11 -9.51
C SER A 283 -8.02 0.09 -9.09
N ASN A 284 -7.90 1.10 -9.96
CA ASN A 284 -7.24 2.37 -9.64
C ASN A 284 -8.20 3.25 -8.83
N ASP A 285 -8.85 2.68 -7.82
CA ASP A 285 -9.85 3.35 -7.00
C ASP A 285 -9.20 4.31 -5.98
N LEU A 286 -10.04 5.12 -5.34
CA LEU A 286 -9.59 6.15 -4.42
C LEU A 286 -8.89 5.58 -3.17
N VAL A 287 -9.23 4.36 -2.73
CA VAL A 287 -8.52 3.69 -1.60
C VAL A 287 -7.10 3.38 -2.02
N ASN A 288 -6.95 2.75 -3.19
CA ASN A 288 -5.68 2.39 -3.78
C ASN A 288 -4.80 3.59 -4.12
N GLN A 289 -5.32 4.82 -4.04
CA GLN A 289 -4.57 6.06 -4.22
C GLN A 289 -4.34 6.85 -2.93
N ARG A 290 -5.10 6.58 -1.85
CA ARG A 290 -5.16 7.49 -0.69
C ARG A 290 -4.96 6.84 0.67
N LEU A 291 -5.36 5.59 0.86
CA LEU A 291 -5.13 4.91 2.14
C LEU A 291 -3.64 4.60 2.27
N VAL A 292 -2.99 5.11 3.32
CA VAL A 292 -1.54 5.01 3.52
C VAL A 292 -1.26 4.73 4.99
N GLY A 293 -0.15 4.06 5.28
CA GLY A 293 0.29 3.88 6.64
C GLY A 293 1.66 3.23 6.76
N GLU A 294 2.07 3.01 8.01
CA GLU A 294 3.26 2.26 8.37
C GLU A 294 2.89 1.22 9.43
N LEU A 295 3.44 0.02 9.28
CA LEU A 295 3.27 -1.08 10.23
C LEU A 295 4.64 -1.57 10.66
N TYR A 296 4.85 -1.66 11.97
CA TYR A 296 6.05 -2.19 12.61
C TYR A 296 5.77 -3.63 13.00
N LEU A 297 6.46 -4.55 12.31
CA LEU A 297 6.28 -6.00 12.43
C LEU A 297 7.55 -6.61 13.03
N ASP A 298 7.94 -6.11 14.20
CA ASP A 298 9.04 -6.68 14.95
C ASP A 298 8.64 -8.09 15.45
N GLY A 299 9.46 -9.10 15.15
CA GLY A 299 9.19 -10.51 15.50
C GLY A 299 8.65 -11.38 14.36
N PHE A 300 8.30 -10.79 13.21
CA PHE A 300 7.98 -11.56 11.99
C PHE A 300 9.24 -11.95 11.22
N ASP A 301 9.18 -13.08 10.53
CA ASP A 301 10.26 -13.51 9.65
C ASP A 301 10.25 -12.70 8.36
N VAL A 302 11.42 -12.49 7.77
CA VAL A 302 11.59 -11.77 6.50
C VAL A 302 12.37 -12.64 5.53
N SER A 303 12.15 -12.41 4.23
CA SER A 303 12.89 -13.08 3.17
C SER A 303 14.40 -12.88 3.32
N HIS A 304 15.19 -13.77 2.73
CA HIS A 304 16.66 -13.64 2.72
C HIS A 304 17.12 -12.29 2.13
N THR A 305 16.41 -11.78 1.12
CA THR A 305 16.63 -10.48 0.46
C THR A 305 16.05 -9.29 1.24
N LYS A 306 15.36 -9.56 2.36
CA LYS A 306 14.67 -8.57 3.21
C LYS A 306 13.74 -7.66 2.41
N ASP A 307 13.04 -8.22 1.44
CA ASP A 307 12.10 -7.51 0.56
C ASP A 307 10.63 -7.84 0.86
N GLU A 308 10.37 -8.89 1.63
CA GLU A 308 9.04 -9.36 2.01
C GLU A 308 9.03 -9.94 3.43
N VAL A 309 7.85 -9.92 4.06
CA VAL A 309 7.57 -10.64 5.31
C VAL A 309 7.13 -12.05 4.95
N LEU A 310 7.66 -13.04 5.66
CA LEU A 310 7.31 -14.44 5.53
C LEU A 310 6.32 -14.81 6.63
N PHE A 311 5.03 -14.68 6.32
CA PHE A 311 3.96 -15.11 7.21
C PHE A 311 3.93 -16.64 7.33
N LYS A 312 3.64 -17.13 8.54
CA LYS A 312 3.50 -18.56 8.85
C LYS A 312 2.08 -18.85 9.32
N GLY A 313 1.55 -20.03 8.98
CA GLY A 313 0.21 -20.41 9.41
C GLY A 313 -0.83 -19.38 8.93
N ASP A 314 -1.63 -18.88 9.85
CA ASP A 314 -2.69 -17.89 9.65
C ASP A 314 -2.30 -16.45 10.01
N GLU A 315 -1.00 -16.18 10.24
CA GLU A 315 -0.50 -14.85 10.60
C GLU A 315 -0.94 -13.75 9.62
N GLN A 316 -0.98 -14.06 8.32
CA GLN A 316 -1.40 -13.09 7.31
C GLN A 316 -2.90 -12.81 7.42
N GLU A 317 -3.76 -13.83 7.47
CA GLU A 317 -5.20 -13.61 7.56
C GLU A 317 -5.57 -12.88 8.86
N LEU A 318 -4.92 -13.22 9.98
CA LEU A 318 -5.12 -12.54 11.27
C LEU A 318 -4.67 -11.07 11.23
N LEU A 319 -3.52 -10.78 10.61
CA LEU A 319 -3.05 -9.41 10.42
C LEU A 319 -4.06 -8.61 9.58
N GLU A 320 -4.52 -9.17 8.45
CA GLU A 320 -5.45 -8.50 7.55
C GLU A 320 -6.82 -8.27 8.19
N ALA A 321 -7.34 -9.24 8.96
CA ALA A 321 -8.59 -9.10 9.69
C ALA A 321 -8.52 -7.97 10.74
N LYS A 322 -7.43 -7.91 11.53
CA LYS A 322 -7.23 -6.85 12.53
C LYS A 322 -7.02 -5.48 11.89
N LEU A 323 -6.30 -5.41 10.76
CA LEU A 323 -6.17 -4.16 10.00
C LEU A 323 -7.52 -3.69 9.45
N GLN A 324 -8.38 -4.60 9.00
CA GLN A 324 -9.73 -4.26 8.55
C GLN A 324 -10.60 -3.73 9.70
N GLU A 325 -10.56 -4.37 10.87
CA GLU A 325 -11.26 -3.90 12.07
C GLU A 325 -10.79 -2.49 12.47
N GLN A 326 -9.48 -2.27 12.47
CA GLN A 326 -8.87 -1.02 12.92
C GLN A 326 -8.93 0.10 11.86
N CYS A 327 -8.98 -0.20 10.56
CA CYS A 327 -8.87 0.80 9.50
C CYS A 327 -10.08 0.83 8.53
N GLY A 328 -11.14 0.05 8.76
CA GLY A 328 -12.26 -0.08 7.83
C GLY A 328 -13.02 1.22 7.56
N ASP A 329 -13.11 2.12 8.54
CA ASP A 329 -13.68 3.45 8.39
C ASP A 329 -12.71 4.44 7.70
N LEU A 330 -11.39 4.32 7.88
CA LEU A 330 -10.40 5.05 7.08
C LEU A 330 -10.47 4.65 5.61
N ARG A 331 -10.68 3.36 5.33
CA ARG A 331 -10.98 2.88 3.98
C ARG A 331 -12.25 3.54 3.44
N ALA A 332 -13.33 3.57 4.22
CA ALA A 332 -14.57 4.24 3.83
C ALA A 332 -14.33 5.74 3.56
N LEU A 333 -13.51 6.41 4.36
CA LEU A 333 -13.12 7.81 4.16
C LEU A 333 -12.25 8.00 2.89
N ALA A 334 -11.35 7.06 2.60
CA ALA A 334 -10.52 7.09 1.40
C ALA A 334 -11.36 6.95 0.11
N LEU A 335 -12.44 6.16 0.15
CA LEU A 335 -13.43 6.06 -0.94
C LEU A 335 -14.20 7.36 -1.17
N ARG A 336 -14.37 8.22 -0.16
CA ARG A 336 -15.15 9.45 -0.30
C ARG A 336 -14.41 10.48 -1.16
N PRO A 337 -14.99 10.99 -2.25
CA PRO A 337 -14.43 12.11 -2.99
C PRO A 337 -14.24 13.33 -2.06
N LYS A 338 -13.23 14.15 -2.36
CA LYS A 338 -12.70 15.23 -1.49
C LYS A 338 -13.73 16.29 -1.05
N ASN A 339 -14.94 16.31 -1.61
CA ASN A 339 -15.93 17.36 -1.37
C ASN A 339 -17.06 16.97 -0.40
N SER A 340 -17.02 15.80 0.24
CA SER A 340 -18.05 15.35 1.20
C SER A 340 -17.97 16.00 2.60
N ASN A 341 -16.91 16.80 2.89
CA ASN A 341 -16.68 17.40 4.22
C ASN A 341 -16.84 18.93 4.27
N ARG A 342 -17.52 19.54 3.29
CA ARG A 342 -18.11 20.85 3.52
C ARG A 342 -19.52 20.62 4.05
N ASN A 343 -19.79 21.21 5.21
CA ASN A 343 -21.12 21.39 5.79
C ASN A 343 -22.17 21.52 4.70
N VAL A 344 -23.34 20.94 4.97
CA VAL A 344 -24.61 21.19 4.27
C VAL A 344 -24.71 22.68 3.90
N ASP A 345 -24.23 23.03 2.72
CA ASP A 345 -24.24 24.37 2.16
C ASP A 345 -25.12 24.20 0.93
N GLU A 346 -26.24 24.90 0.93
CA GLU A 346 -27.26 24.95 -0.12
C GLU A 346 -26.71 25.63 -1.39
N ARG A 347 -25.48 25.29 -1.79
CA ARG A 347 -24.83 25.80 -2.99
C ARG A 347 -24.85 24.74 -4.07
N GLN A 348 -25.37 25.16 -5.22
CA GLN A 348 -25.38 24.36 -6.44
C GLN A 348 -23.97 23.82 -6.75
N PRO A 349 -23.85 22.58 -7.26
CA PRO A 349 -22.57 22.00 -7.65
C PRO A 349 -21.78 22.95 -8.55
N SER A 350 -20.47 23.08 -8.32
CA SER A 350 -19.65 23.92 -9.21
C SER A 350 -19.53 23.28 -10.60
N ASN A 351 -19.23 24.06 -11.63
CA ASN A 351 -18.96 23.53 -12.99
C ASN A 351 -17.82 22.50 -13.03
N VAL A 352 -16.93 22.51 -12.04
CA VAL A 352 -15.85 21.52 -11.92
C VAL A 352 -16.37 20.22 -11.33
N ASP A 353 -17.23 20.28 -10.31
CA ASP A 353 -17.88 19.10 -9.73
C ASP A 353 -18.75 18.38 -10.77
N PHE A 354 -19.45 19.15 -11.60
CA PHE A 354 -20.27 18.63 -12.69
C PHE A 354 -19.43 17.88 -13.74
N LYS A 355 -18.27 18.41 -14.11
CA LYS A 355 -17.37 17.75 -15.08
C LYS A 355 -16.81 16.44 -14.53
N VAL A 356 -16.44 16.40 -13.26
CA VAL A 356 -15.93 15.18 -12.62
C VAL A 356 -17.03 14.12 -12.55
N ALA A 357 -18.25 14.50 -12.13
CA ALA A 357 -19.38 13.58 -12.10
C ALA A 357 -19.71 13.01 -13.49
N ILE A 358 -19.68 13.85 -14.54
CA ILE A 358 -19.87 13.39 -15.93
C ILE A 358 -18.77 12.40 -16.32
N GLN A 359 -17.51 12.72 -16.05
CA GLN A 359 -16.39 11.86 -16.43
C GLN A 359 -16.49 10.49 -15.73
N THR A 360 -16.87 10.45 -14.45
CA THR A 360 -17.06 9.17 -13.74
C THR A 360 -18.16 8.33 -14.39
N VAL A 361 -19.31 8.93 -14.72
CA VAL A 361 -20.40 8.23 -15.40
C VAL A 361 -19.97 7.79 -16.81
N GLU A 362 -19.20 8.61 -17.53
CA GLU A 362 -18.67 8.26 -18.85
C GLU A 362 -17.73 7.05 -18.80
N GLU A 363 -16.84 7.01 -17.82
CA GLU A 363 -15.91 5.89 -17.60
C GLU A 363 -16.65 4.60 -17.22
N GLU A 364 -17.68 4.69 -16.36
CA GLU A 364 -18.52 3.55 -15.98
C GLU A 364 -19.30 2.99 -17.17
N LEU A 365 -20.00 3.86 -17.92
CA LEU A 365 -20.79 3.48 -19.08
C LEU A 365 -19.92 2.95 -20.23
N SER A 366 -18.68 3.41 -20.34
CA SER A 366 -17.72 2.96 -21.36
C SER A 366 -16.90 1.74 -20.93
N SER A 367 -17.20 1.16 -19.76
CA SER A 367 -16.45 0.02 -19.25
C SER A 367 -16.75 -1.26 -20.02
N THR A 368 -15.76 -2.15 -20.12
CA THR A 368 -15.91 -3.48 -20.71
C THR A 368 -16.96 -4.34 -19.97
N TYR A 369 -17.22 -4.05 -18.69
CA TYR A 369 -18.28 -4.70 -17.91
C TYR A 369 -19.67 -4.33 -18.41
N VAL A 370 -19.93 -3.04 -18.66
CA VAL A 370 -21.21 -2.58 -19.22
C VAL A 370 -21.38 -3.11 -20.64
N GLU A 371 -20.33 -3.07 -21.46
CA GLU A 371 -20.36 -3.68 -22.80
C GLU A 371 -20.69 -5.17 -22.74
N THR A 372 -20.06 -5.92 -21.84
CA THR A 372 -20.33 -7.35 -21.66
C THR A 372 -21.77 -7.57 -21.17
N PHE A 373 -22.24 -6.80 -20.19
CA PHE A 373 -23.60 -6.89 -19.69
C PHE A 373 -24.64 -6.64 -20.80
N LEU A 374 -24.48 -5.58 -21.60
CA LEU A 374 -25.39 -5.26 -22.71
C LEU A 374 -25.46 -6.38 -23.76
N ASN A 375 -24.36 -7.11 -23.97
CA ASN A 375 -24.29 -8.16 -24.98
C ASN A 375 -24.67 -9.55 -24.46
N THR A 376 -24.56 -9.81 -23.15
CA THR A 376 -24.67 -11.16 -22.56
C THR A 376 -25.85 -11.33 -21.61
N PHE A 377 -26.43 -10.22 -21.11
CA PHE A 377 -27.54 -10.31 -20.18
C PHE A 377 -28.83 -10.67 -20.92
N GLU A 378 -29.29 -11.90 -20.72
CA GLU A 378 -30.58 -12.36 -21.21
C GLU A 378 -31.71 -11.82 -20.33
N ILE A 379 -32.62 -11.07 -20.94
CA ILE A 379 -33.80 -10.54 -20.25
C ILE A 379 -34.82 -11.68 -20.09
N PRO A 380 -35.19 -12.06 -18.86
CA PRO A 380 -36.20 -13.09 -18.63
C PRO A 380 -37.59 -12.68 -19.15
N ASP A 381 -38.46 -13.65 -19.39
CA ASP A 381 -39.85 -13.38 -19.81
C ASP A 381 -40.61 -12.52 -18.79
N GLU A 382 -41.47 -11.62 -19.28
CA GLU A 382 -42.22 -10.66 -18.45
C GLU A 382 -43.06 -11.35 -17.36
N GLU A 383 -43.67 -12.50 -17.68
CA GLU A 383 -44.46 -13.27 -16.71
C GLU A 383 -43.60 -13.84 -15.59
N VAL A 384 -42.37 -14.26 -15.88
CA VAL A 384 -41.41 -14.78 -14.89
C VAL A 384 -40.97 -13.66 -13.96
N ILE A 385 -40.64 -12.49 -14.52
CA ILE A 385 -40.26 -11.31 -13.73
C ILE A 385 -41.40 -10.88 -12.81
N LYS A 386 -42.63 -10.79 -13.32
CA LYS A 386 -43.82 -10.44 -12.52
C LYS A 386 -44.08 -11.45 -11.42
N GLY A 387 -44.04 -12.75 -11.73
CA GLY A 387 -44.26 -13.81 -10.75
C GLY A 387 -43.24 -13.78 -9.61
N ALA A 388 -41.95 -13.62 -9.92
CA ALA A 388 -40.90 -13.51 -8.92
C ALA A 388 -41.10 -12.27 -8.01
N ASN A 389 -41.35 -11.10 -8.62
CA ASN A 389 -41.54 -9.85 -7.89
C ASN A 389 -42.77 -9.90 -6.96
N GLU A 390 -43.88 -10.49 -7.39
CA GLU A 390 -45.08 -10.63 -6.55
C GLU A 390 -44.85 -11.49 -5.30
N ILE A 391 -44.06 -12.55 -5.41
CA ILE A 391 -43.71 -13.41 -4.26
C ILE A 391 -42.93 -12.60 -3.22
N VAL A 392 -41.93 -11.84 -3.67
CA VAL A 392 -41.10 -11.00 -2.81
C VAL A 392 -41.94 -9.92 -2.14
N ILE A 393 -42.78 -9.21 -2.90
CA ILE A 393 -43.69 -8.17 -2.39
C ILE A 393 -44.61 -8.74 -1.28
N LYS A 394 -45.30 -9.85 -1.54
CA LYS A 394 -46.20 -10.48 -0.56
C LYS A 394 -45.44 -10.96 0.68
N SER A 395 -44.20 -11.41 0.52
CA SER A 395 -43.36 -11.84 1.63
C SER A 395 -42.94 -10.67 2.51
N VAL A 396 -42.53 -9.54 1.92
CA VAL A 396 -42.19 -8.30 2.65
C VAL A 396 -43.42 -7.76 3.38
N GLU A 397 -44.56 -7.63 2.71
CA GLU A 397 -45.80 -7.10 3.34
C GLU A 397 -46.30 -7.95 4.53
N LYS A 398 -45.96 -9.25 4.56
CA LYS A 398 -46.33 -10.14 5.67
C LYS A 398 -45.38 -10.06 6.85
N ARG A 399 -44.10 -9.77 6.62
CA ARG A 399 -43.04 -9.90 7.62
C ARG A 399 -42.60 -8.55 8.20
N THR A 400 -42.84 -7.45 7.50
CA THR A 400 -42.33 -6.12 7.85
C THR A 400 -43.46 -5.09 7.78
N GLU A 401 -43.54 -4.19 8.76
CA GLU A 401 -44.42 -3.02 8.69
C GLU A 401 -43.84 -1.95 7.73
N PRO A 402 -44.68 -1.15 7.06
CA PRO A 402 -44.18 -0.10 6.18
C PRO A 402 -43.37 0.93 6.98
N THR A 403 -42.18 1.28 6.46
CA THR A 403 -41.34 2.36 6.99
C THR A 403 -42.08 3.68 7.03
N PHE A 404 -42.94 3.93 6.03
CA PHE A 404 -44.00 4.91 6.16
C PHE A 404 -45.24 4.51 5.35
N ASP A 405 -46.41 4.91 5.84
CA ASP A 405 -47.72 4.70 5.24
C ASP A 405 -48.49 6.02 5.27
N ILE A 406 -48.58 6.69 4.12
CA ILE A 406 -49.11 8.05 4.02
C ILE A 406 -50.24 8.15 3.01
N MET A 407 -51.14 9.11 3.24
CA MET A 407 -52.27 9.42 2.35
C MET A 407 -52.02 10.74 1.65
N ILE A 408 -51.99 10.73 0.32
CA ILE A 408 -51.78 11.92 -0.53
C ILE A 408 -52.94 12.05 -1.50
N GLY A 409 -53.86 13.00 -1.27
CA GLY A 409 -54.94 13.31 -2.22
C GLY A 409 -55.80 12.12 -2.65
N GLY A 410 -55.98 11.13 -1.77
CA GLY A 410 -56.72 9.88 -2.05
C GLY A 410 -55.85 8.68 -2.46
N LEU A 411 -54.54 8.85 -2.69
CA LEU A 411 -53.58 7.77 -2.92
C LEU A 411 -52.85 7.38 -1.64
N ARG A 412 -52.87 6.09 -1.28
CA ARG A 412 -52.11 5.53 -0.16
C ARG A 412 -50.75 5.07 -0.64
N VAL A 413 -49.68 5.69 -0.13
CA VAL A 413 -48.30 5.34 -0.47
C VAL A 413 -47.70 4.58 0.70
N LYS A 414 -47.34 3.32 0.47
CA LYS A 414 -46.61 2.49 1.42
C LYS A 414 -45.18 2.30 0.95
N LEU A 415 -44.21 2.69 1.77
CA LEU A 415 -42.80 2.43 1.51
C LEU A 415 -42.22 1.47 2.55
N TYR A 416 -41.52 0.46 2.08
CA TYR A 416 -40.79 -0.51 2.91
C TYR A 416 -39.30 -0.40 2.61
N ILE A 417 -38.48 -0.42 3.66
CA ILE A 417 -37.03 -0.61 3.57
C ILE A 417 -36.73 -1.92 4.28
N ASP A 418 -36.40 -2.96 3.52
CA ASP A 418 -36.23 -4.31 4.06
C ASP A 418 -34.77 -4.76 3.99
N GLU A 419 -34.25 -5.24 5.11
CA GLU A 419 -32.87 -5.73 5.28
C GLU A 419 -32.76 -7.25 5.18
N ASN A 420 -33.88 -7.96 5.05
CA ASN A 420 -33.93 -9.41 4.96
C ASN A 420 -34.16 -9.90 3.53
N MET A 421 -34.23 -8.98 2.56
CA MET A 421 -34.19 -9.29 1.13
C MET A 421 -32.83 -9.86 0.73
N SER A 422 -32.82 -10.69 -0.31
CA SER A 422 -31.59 -11.25 -0.87
C SER A 422 -30.81 -10.15 -1.61
N PRO A 423 -29.46 -10.14 -1.57
CA PRO A 423 -28.65 -9.21 -2.36
C PRO A 423 -28.83 -9.38 -3.88
N TYR A 424 -29.39 -10.52 -4.33
CA TYR A 424 -29.69 -10.82 -5.73
C TYR A 424 -31.12 -10.44 -6.16
N GLU A 425 -31.97 -10.03 -5.21
CA GLU A 425 -33.29 -9.46 -5.52
C GLU A 425 -33.15 -8.00 -6.00
N PRO A 426 -34.12 -7.49 -6.78
CA PRO A 426 -34.06 -6.13 -7.32
C PRO A 426 -33.81 -5.06 -6.25
N TYR A 427 -33.07 -4.01 -6.63
CA TYR A 427 -32.77 -2.88 -5.75
C TYR A 427 -34.04 -2.14 -5.28
N VAL A 428 -35.08 -2.13 -6.13
CA VAL A 428 -36.41 -1.59 -5.85
C VAL A 428 -37.48 -2.49 -6.47
N LEU A 429 -38.60 -2.66 -5.75
CA LEU A 429 -39.82 -3.25 -6.28
C LEU A 429 -40.95 -2.23 -6.14
N ILE A 430 -41.69 -2.00 -7.22
CA ILE A 430 -42.81 -1.06 -7.26
C ILE A 430 -44.07 -1.82 -7.68
N GLN A 431 -45.12 -1.73 -6.85
CA GLN A 431 -46.45 -2.24 -7.18
C GLN A 431 -47.40 -1.06 -7.42
N SER A 432 -47.47 -0.62 -8.66
CA SER A 432 -48.19 0.58 -9.12
C SER A 432 -49.51 0.27 -9.85
N THR A 433 -49.75 -0.99 -10.24
CA THR A 433 -50.92 -1.41 -11.05
C THR A 433 -51.97 -2.22 -10.30
N ALA A 434 -51.60 -2.82 -9.15
CA ALA A 434 -52.48 -3.76 -8.45
C ALA A 434 -53.69 -3.09 -7.77
N TYR A 435 -53.61 -1.79 -7.51
CA TYR A 435 -54.64 -1.04 -6.79
C TYR A 435 -54.82 0.35 -7.40
N LEU A 436 -56.08 0.81 -7.47
CA LEU A 436 -56.39 2.15 -7.97
C LEU A 436 -56.13 3.24 -6.93
N ASP A 437 -56.04 2.91 -5.65
CA ASP A 437 -55.93 3.85 -4.52
C ASP A 437 -54.67 3.62 -3.69
N LYS A 438 -53.77 2.71 -4.10
CA LYS A 438 -52.58 2.34 -3.33
C LYS A 438 -51.39 2.07 -4.24
N VAL A 439 -50.22 2.56 -3.82
CA VAL A 439 -48.91 2.18 -4.40
C VAL A 439 -48.01 1.64 -3.29
N ILE A 440 -47.28 0.58 -3.60
CA ILE A 440 -46.28 -0.01 -2.70
C ILE A 440 -44.90 0.14 -3.35
N VAL A 441 -43.95 0.64 -2.58
CA VAL A 441 -42.54 0.77 -2.96
C VAL A 441 -41.71 0.02 -1.93
N ILE A 442 -40.84 -0.88 -2.37
CA ILE A 442 -39.98 -1.69 -1.49
C ILE A 442 -38.53 -1.45 -1.92
N LEU A 443 -37.69 -1.05 -0.98
CA LEU A 443 -36.26 -0.85 -1.17
C LEU A 443 -35.48 -2.00 -0.54
N ASN A 444 -34.57 -2.59 -1.31
CA ASN A 444 -33.71 -3.67 -0.86
C ASN A 444 -32.44 -3.11 -0.20
N ARG A 445 -32.39 -3.13 1.14
CA ARG A 445 -31.22 -2.64 1.89
C ARG A 445 -30.01 -3.55 1.76
N SER A 446 -30.20 -4.81 1.36
CA SER A 446 -29.14 -5.80 1.17
C SER A 446 -28.55 -5.78 -0.24
N HIS A 447 -29.14 -5.05 -1.19
CA HIS A 447 -28.62 -4.93 -2.55
C HIS A 447 -27.23 -4.25 -2.54
N PRO A 448 -26.24 -4.70 -3.32
CA PRO A 448 -24.89 -4.13 -3.32
C PRO A 448 -24.83 -2.62 -3.54
N TYR A 449 -25.72 -2.07 -4.36
CA TYR A 449 -25.84 -0.61 -4.58
C TYR A 449 -26.18 0.17 -3.29
N TRP A 450 -26.99 -0.38 -2.39
CA TRP A 450 -27.35 0.30 -1.14
C TRP A 450 -26.11 0.60 -0.29
N SER A 451 -25.13 -0.32 -0.27
CA SER A 451 -23.87 -0.14 0.45
C SER A 451 -22.97 0.99 -0.09
N GLN A 452 -23.24 1.46 -1.31
CA GLN A 452 -22.51 2.55 -1.96
C GLN A 452 -23.06 3.94 -1.58
N LEU A 453 -24.30 4.01 -1.07
CA LEU A 453 -24.93 5.26 -0.64
C LEU A 453 -24.28 5.76 0.65
N SER A 454 -23.59 6.91 0.58
CA SER A 454 -22.82 7.47 1.68
C SER A 454 -23.43 8.77 2.21
N GLY A 455 -24.03 8.68 3.41
CA GLY A 455 -24.56 9.84 4.13
C GLY A 455 -26.06 10.08 3.92
N VAL A 456 -26.64 10.86 4.84
CA VAL A 456 -28.10 11.04 4.96
C VAL A 456 -28.71 11.67 3.69
N SER A 457 -28.01 12.60 3.05
CA SER A 457 -28.51 13.28 1.84
C SER A 457 -28.66 12.32 0.66
N GLU A 458 -27.66 11.45 0.40
CA GLU A 458 -27.70 10.47 -0.69
C GLU A 458 -28.81 9.44 -0.46
N ILE A 459 -28.96 8.96 0.78
CA ILE A 459 -30.04 8.05 1.16
C ILE A 459 -31.41 8.72 0.95
N VAL A 460 -31.57 9.96 1.40
CA VAL A 460 -32.82 10.73 1.20
C VAL A 460 -33.12 10.93 -0.28
N GLN A 461 -32.12 11.26 -1.10
CA GLN A 461 -32.31 11.42 -2.54
C GLN A 461 -32.69 10.10 -3.21
N PHE A 462 -32.02 9.00 -2.86
CA PHE A 462 -32.34 7.68 -3.40
C PHE A 462 -33.78 7.27 -3.05
N ILE A 463 -34.16 7.33 -1.77
CA ILE A 463 -35.53 7.03 -1.32
C ILE A 463 -36.55 7.91 -2.04
N ARG A 464 -36.26 9.22 -2.20
CA ARG A 464 -37.12 10.17 -2.90
C ARG A 464 -37.31 9.77 -4.37
N GLN A 465 -36.23 9.44 -5.08
CA GLN A 465 -36.30 9.04 -6.48
C GLN A 465 -37.19 7.80 -6.64
N CYS A 466 -36.97 6.75 -5.85
CA CYS A 466 -37.77 5.52 -5.92
C CYS A 466 -39.24 5.73 -5.52
N ALA A 467 -39.50 6.55 -4.49
CA ALA A 467 -40.88 6.87 -4.09
C ALA A 467 -41.60 7.65 -5.20
N TYR A 468 -40.93 8.60 -5.85
CA TYR A 468 -41.50 9.38 -6.95
C TYR A 468 -41.67 8.55 -8.21
N ASP A 469 -40.79 7.59 -8.48
CA ASP A 469 -41.00 6.59 -9.54
C ASP A 469 -42.30 5.83 -9.31
N GLY A 470 -42.53 5.33 -8.08
CA GLY A 470 -43.76 4.60 -7.77
C GLY A 470 -45.02 5.44 -7.93
N VAL A 471 -45.02 6.67 -7.43
CA VAL A 471 -46.17 7.59 -7.58
C VAL A 471 -46.39 7.97 -9.04
N ALA A 472 -45.31 8.19 -9.80
CA ALA A 472 -45.39 8.54 -11.22
C ALA A 472 -45.93 7.38 -12.07
N GLU A 473 -45.46 6.16 -11.81
CA GLU A 473 -45.96 4.94 -12.43
C GLU A 473 -47.45 4.73 -12.14
N TRP A 474 -47.85 4.83 -10.87
CA TRP A 474 -49.27 4.69 -10.49
C TRP A 474 -50.12 5.76 -11.18
N LYS A 475 -49.65 7.02 -11.19
CA LYS A 475 -50.42 8.12 -11.80
C LYS A 475 -50.54 7.95 -13.31
N ALA A 476 -49.47 7.53 -13.99
CA ALA A 476 -49.51 7.24 -15.42
C ALA A 476 -50.52 6.12 -15.69
N TYR A 477 -50.39 4.99 -14.99
CA TYR A 477 -51.27 3.84 -15.17
C TYR A 477 -52.73 4.16 -14.85
N SER A 478 -53.01 4.88 -13.76
CA SER A 478 -54.39 5.22 -13.35
C SER A 478 -55.14 6.08 -14.40
N VAL A 479 -54.41 6.81 -15.25
CA VAL A 479 -54.98 7.69 -16.28
C VAL A 479 -54.98 7.02 -17.65
N THR A 480 -53.87 6.39 -18.06
CA THR A 480 -53.66 5.92 -19.43
C THR A 480 -53.80 4.41 -19.58
N HIS A 481 -53.84 3.67 -18.47
CA HIS A 481 -53.80 2.19 -18.39
C HIS A 481 -52.59 1.58 -19.10
N LYS A 482 -51.53 2.37 -19.30
CA LYS A 482 -50.31 1.98 -20.01
C LYS A 482 -49.09 2.62 -19.35
N PHE A 483 -47.96 1.92 -19.43
CA PHE A 483 -46.66 2.48 -19.07
C PHE A 483 -46.01 3.11 -20.30
N ASP A 484 -46.23 4.40 -20.45
CA ASP A 484 -45.53 5.21 -21.45
C ASP A 484 -44.34 5.93 -20.78
N PRO A 485 -43.09 5.71 -21.23
CA PRO A 485 -41.91 6.25 -20.58
C PRO A 485 -41.91 7.78 -20.45
N ASP A 486 -42.42 8.49 -21.44
CA ASP A 486 -42.42 9.96 -21.45
C ASP A 486 -43.50 10.51 -20.51
N THR A 487 -44.65 9.85 -20.44
CA THR A 487 -45.71 10.17 -19.47
C THR A 487 -45.21 10.00 -18.04
N ILE A 488 -44.51 8.90 -17.73
CA ILE A 488 -43.95 8.65 -16.39
C ILE A 488 -42.91 9.72 -16.04
N LYS A 489 -41.97 10.01 -16.97
CA LYS A 489 -40.95 11.05 -16.77
C LYS A 489 -41.55 12.44 -16.57
N LEU A 490 -42.61 12.79 -17.31
CA LEU A 490 -43.32 14.06 -17.16
C LEU A 490 -43.94 14.21 -15.76
N ILE A 491 -44.58 13.15 -15.27
CA ILE A 491 -45.18 13.17 -13.92
C ILE A 491 -44.08 13.28 -12.87
N LYS A 492 -43.00 12.50 -12.99
CA LYS A 492 -41.85 12.56 -12.08
C LYS A 492 -41.17 13.93 -12.08
N ASP A 493 -40.99 14.57 -13.23
CA ASP A 493 -40.46 15.95 -13.33
C ASP A 493 -41.31 16.93 -12.51
N ASN A 494 -42.64 16.83 -12.62
CA ASN A 494 -43.53 17.67 -11.83
C ASN A 494 -43.43 17.40 -10.32
N LEU A 495 -43.29 16.14 -9.90
CA LEU A 495 -43.07 15.78 -8.49
C LEU A 495 -41.74 16.35 -7.97
N LEU A 496 -40.66 16.26 -8.75
CA LEU A 496 -39.36 16.79 -8.38
C LEU A 496 -39.39 18.32 -8.21
N ARG A 497 -40.17 19.05 -9.01
CA ARG A 497 -40.37 20.50 -8.85
C ARG A 497 -41.11 20.87 -7.56
N LEU A 498 -42.00 20.02 -7.06
CA LEU A 498 -42.74 20.26 -5.80
C LEU A 498 -41.82 20.20 -4.58
N SER A 499 -40.77 19.38 -4.63
CA SER A 499 -39.81 19.24 -3.52
C SER A 499 -39.01 20.51 -3.20
N TYR A 500 -39.09 21.54 -4.05
CA TYR A 500 -38.49 22.88 -3.87
C TYR A 500 -39.51 23.95 -3.42
N LYS A 501 -40.76 23.57 -3.13
CA LYS A 501 -41.84 24.48 -2.70
C LYS A 501 -42.46 24.11 -1.35
N VAL A 502 -41.89 23.12 -0.66
CA VAL A 502 -42.33 22.72 0.68
C VAL A 502 -41.55 23.58 1.68
N ASP A 503 -42.22 24.60 2.23
CA ASP A 503 -41.75 25.38 3.39
C ASP A 503 -41.74 24.53 4.67
#